data_AF-A0A9D1IW81-F1
#
_entry.id   AF-A0A9D1IW81-F1
#
_cell.length_a   1.000
_cell.length_b   1.000
_cell.length_c   1.000
_cell.angle_alpha   90.00
_cell.angle_beta   90.00
_cell.angle_gamma   90.00
#
_symmetry.space_group_name_H-M   'P 1'
#
loop_
_entity.id
_entity.type
_entity.pdbx_description
1 polymer ?
#
loop_
_entity_poly.entity_id
_entity_poly.type
_entity_poly.pdbx_seq_one_letter_code
_entity_poly.pdbx_strand_id
1 'polypeptide(L)'
;MSKNQMAVLLAENRRLREQVAYLEARLQVVEQWHGQFQDDIMTIVLADSTVMGKDTFGPVRIRRINQRRDELWHQYCKALQAHPEADYLREDIDRRLKQILGDEAVPWQDRYFGWSE
;
A
#
# COMPACT_ATOMS: atom_id res chain seq x y z
N MET A 1 37.26 -31.82 2.86
CA MET A 1 35.79 -31.78 3.00
C MET A 1 35.21 -33.01 2.34
N SER A 2 34.37 -33.79 3.03
CA SER A 2 33.82 -35.03 2.45
C SER A 2 32.76 -34.72 1.38
N LYS A 3 32.53 -35.63 0.42
CA LYS A 3 31.46 -35.49 -0.58
C LYS A 3 30.09 -35.29 0.06
N ASN A 4 29.86 -35.92 1.22
CA ASN A 4 28.62 -35.78 1.98
C ASN A 4 28.48 -34.37 2.58
N GLN A 5 29.56 -33.81 3.15
CA GLN A 5 29.58 -32.43 3.64
C GLN A 5 29.31 -31.41 2.52
N MET A 6 29.88 -31.63 1.33
CA MET A 6 29.65 -30.76 0.17
C MET A 6 28.19 -30.81 -0.30
N ALA A 7 27.56 -31.98 -0.34
CA ALA A 7 26.17 -32.13 -0.74
C ALA A 7 25.21 -31.39 0.20
N VAL A 8 25.45 -31.48 1.51
CA VAL A 8 24.67 -30.75 2.52
C VAL A 8 24.79 -29.24 2.34
N LEU A 9 26.02 -28.73 2.17
CA LEU A 9 26.26 -27.29 1.97
C LEU A 9 25.59 -26.76 0.69
N LEU A 10 25.62 -27.54 -0.41
CA LEU A 10 24.95 -27.15 -1.66
C LEU A 10 23.42 -27.11 -1.52
N ALA A 11 22.84 -28.06 -0.79
CA ALA A 11 21.40 -28.08 -0.52
C ALA A 11 20.98 -26.88 0.35
N GLU A 12 21.75 -26.58 1.39
CA GLU A 12 21.52 -25.41 2.24
C GLU A 12 21.67 -24.10 1.45
N ASN A 13 22.70 -23.97 0.61
CA ASN A 13 22.89 -22.78 -0.22
C ASN A 13 21.71 -22.57 -1.20
N ARG A 14 21.19 -23.66 -1.78
CA ARG A 14 19.99 -23.60 -2.63
C ARG A 14 18.78 -23.09 -1.84
N ARG A 15 18.50 -23.68 -0.68
CA ARG A 15 17.38 -23.26 0.18
C ARG A 15 17.49 -21.78 0.57
N LEU A 16 18.68 -21.32 0.94
CA LEU A 16 18.90 -19.91 1.29
C LEU A 16 18.64 -18.99 0.10
N ARG A 17 19.06 -19.36 -1.11
CA ARG A 17 18.77 -18.59 -2.33
C ARG A 17 17.28 -18.52 -2.63
N GLU A 18 16.56 -19.64 -2.49
CA GLU A 18 15.10 -19.67 -2.66
C GLU A 18 14.40 -18.78 -1.63
N GLN A 19 14.85 -18.80 -0.37
CA GLN A 19 14.31 -17.95 0.68
C GLN A 19 14.58 -16.45 0.41
N VAL A 20 15.78 -16.09 -0.06
CA VAL A 20 16.10 -14.71 -0.44
C VAL A 20 15.21 -14.25 -1.59
N ALA A 21 15.09 -15.04 -2.66
CA ALA A 21 14.25 -14.70 -3.81
C ALA A 21 12.77 -14.53 -3.41
N TYR A 22 12.26 -15.37 -2.53
CA TYR A 22 10.90 -15.24 -1.99
C TYR A 22 10.72 -13.93 -1.20
N LEU A 23 11.68 -13.58 -0.34
CA LEU A 23 11.60 -12.35 0.44
C LEU A 23 11.70 -11.12 -0.48
N GLU A 24 12.59 -11.12 -1.46
CA GLU A 24 12.71 -10.03 -2.46
C GLU A 24 11.39 -9.82 -3.22
N ALA A 25 10.78 -10.88 -3.73
CA ALA A 25 9.48 -10.80 -4.40
C ALA A 25 8.39 -10.25 -3.47
N ARG A 26 8.37 -10.70 -2.22
CA ARG A 26 7.39 -10.21 -1.22
C ARG A 26 7.61 -8.74 -0.87
N LEU A 27 8.85 -8.29 -0.75
CA LEU A 27 9.21 -6.88 -0.53
C LEU A 27 8.73 -6.00 -1.68
N GLN A 28 8.89 -6.45 -2.93
CA GLN A 28 8.40 -5.72 -4.10
C GLN A 28 6.87 -5.54 -4.08
N VAL A 29 6.12 -6.59 -3.70
CA VAL A 29 4.66 -6.49 -3.57
C VAL A 29 4.26 -5.49 -2.48
N VAL A 30 4.92 -5.55 -1.32
CA VAL A 30 4.66 -4.60 -0.22
C VAL A 30 4.97 -3.16 -0.63
N GLU A 31 6.05 -2.92 -1.36
CA GLU A 31 6.42 -1.61 -1.88
C GLU A 31 5.35 -1.07 -2.85
N GLN A 32 4.89 -1.89 -3.79
CA GLN A 32 3.83 -1.52 -4.74
C GLN A 32 2.51 -1.20 -4.02
N TRP A 33 2.11 -2.04 -3.06
CA TRP A 33 0.89 -1.80 -2.27
C TRP A 33 0.99 -0.53 -1.44
N HIS A 34 2.16 -0.25 -0.86
CA HIS A 34 2.39 0.98 -0.13
C HIS A 34 2.25 2.21 -1.05
N GLY A 35 2.85 2.16 -2.25
CA GLY A 35 2.72 3.22 -3.25
C GLY A 35 1.27 3.47 -3.65
N GLN A 36 0.56 2.42 -4.07
CA GLN A 36 -0.86 2.52 -4.45
C GLN A 36 -1.72 3.08 -3.31
N PHE A 37 -1.48 2.65 -2.07
CA PHE A 37 -2.21 3.15 -0.92
C PHE A 37 -1.93 4.64 -0.64
N GLN A 38 -0.69 5.11 -0.80
CA GLN A 38 -0.40 6.55 -0.70
C GLN A 38 -1.15 7.34 -1.76
N ASP A 39 -1.22 6.84 -3.00
CA ASP A 39 -1.94 7.50 -4.09
C ASP A 39 -3.45 7.55 -3.83
N ASP A 40 -4.06 6.47 -3.32
CA ASP A 40 -5.45 6.43 -2.92
C ASP A 40 -5.75 7.47 -1.81
N ILE A 41 -4.92 7.50 -0.75
CA ILE A 41 -5.06 8.47 0.33
C ILE A 41 -4.91 9.90 -0.19
N MET A 42 -3.87 10.17 -1.00
CA MET A 42 -3.64 11.51 -1.54
C MET A 42 -4.77 11.97 -2.46
N THR A 43 -5.36 11.08 -3.24
CA THR A 43 -6.55 11.38 -4.04
C THR A 43 -7.71 11.88 -3.17
N ILE A 44 -7.96 11.19 -2.04
CA ILE A 44 -8.99 11.60 -1.08
C ILE A 44 -8.64 12.95 -0.42
N VAL A 45 -7.38 13.15 -0.03
CA VAL A 45 -6.92 14.39 0.60
C VAL A 45 -7.07 15.59 -0.33
N LEU A 46 -6.68 15.44 -1.60
CA LEU A 46 -6.66 16.53 -2.58
C LEU A 46 -8.07 16.87 -3.11
N ALA A 47 -9.00 15.93 -3.03
CA ALA A 47 -10.41 16.19 -3.35
C ALA A 47 -11.13 17.03 -2.27
N ASP A 48 -10.60 17.09 -1.05
CA ASP A 48 -11.22 17.83 0.05
C ASP A 48 -10.97 19.34 -0.06
N SER A 49 -12.02 20.09 -0.42
CA SER A 49 -11.97 21.54 -0.55
C SER A 49 -11.56 22.28 0.73
N THR A 50 -11.75 21.70 1.92
CA THR A 50 -11.34 22.29 3.20
C THR A 50 -9.82 22.17 3.43
N VAL A 51 -9.23 21.08 2.93
CA VAL A 51 -7.78 20.85 2.94
C VAL A 51 -7.11 21.74 1.91
N MET A 52 -7.64 21.75 0.68
CA MET A 52 -7.11 22.56 -0.41
C MET A 52 -7.29 24.05 -0.12
N GLY A 53 -8.46 24.48 0.36
CA GLY A 53 -8.75 25.90 0.58
C GLY A 53 -8.67 26.74 -0.69
N LYS A 54 -8.56 28.07 -0.53
CA LYS A 54 -8.52 29.06 -1.62
C LYS A 54 -7.16 29.76 -1.79
N ASP A 55 -6.17 29.38 -0.97
CA ASP A 55 -4.81 29.92 -0.97
C ASP A 55 -3.96 29.39 -2.15
N THR A 56 -2.65 29.62 -2.13
CA THR A 56 -1.72 29.00 -3.09
C THR A 56 -1.12 27.70 -2.51
N PHE A 57 -0.37 26.95 -3.32
CA PHE A 57 0.46 25.85 -2.84
C PHE A 57 1.70 26.35 -2.05
N GLY A 58 1.43 27.04 -0.94
CA GLY A 58 2.42 27.53 -0.01
C GLY A 58 2.54 26.64 1.24
N PRO A 59 3.43 27.01 2.18
CA PRO A 59 3.71 26.22 3.39
C PRO A 59 2.47 25.91 4.24
N VAL A 60 1.49 26.83 4.28
CA VAL A 60 0.24 26.65 5.03
C VAL A 60 -0.61 25.52 4.44
N ARG A 61 -0.85 25.52 3.12
CA ARG A 61 -1.56 24.44 2.45
C ARG A 61 -0.83 23.12 2.56
N ILE A 62 0.48 23.09 2.32
CA ILE A 62 1.28 21.87 2.39
C ILE A 62 1.19 21.22 3.78
N ARG A 63 1.22 22.02 4.86
CA ARG A 63 1.01 21.49 6.21
C ARG A 63 -0.36 20.86 6.39
N ARG A 64 -1.45 21.48 5.90
CA ARG A 64 -2.80 20.92 5.98
C ARG A 64 -2.93 19.60 5.21
N ILE A 65 -2.36 19.54 3.99
CA ILE A 65 -2.33 18.32 3.18
C ILE A 65 -1.62 17.19 3.93
N ASN A 66 -0.42 17.47 4.46
CA ASN A 66 0.35 16.45 5.20
C ASN A 66 -0.38 16.00 6.47
N GLN A 67 -0.93 16.92 7.25
CA GLN A 67 -1.72 16.58 8.45
C GLN A 67 -2.89 15.67 8.09
N ARG A 68 -3.67 16.03 7.06
CA ARG A 68 -4.82 15.22 6.65
C ARG A 68 -4.40 13.85 6.12
N ARG A 69 -3.32 13.79 5.34
CA ARG A 69 -2.76 12.53 4.85
C ARG A 69 -2.34 11.63 6.01
N ASP A 70 -1.67 12.18 7.02
CA ASP A 70 -1.25 11.41 8.20
C ASP A 70 -2.45 10.89 8.99
N GLU A 71 -3.49 11.71 9.19
CA GLU A 71 -4.74 11.27 9.83
C GLU A 71 -5.39 10.10 9.08
N LEU A 72 -5.52 10.22 7.75
CA LEU A 72 -6.11 9.17 6.92
C LEU A 72 -5.23 7.91 6.89
N TRP A 73 -3.90 8.07 6.89
CA TRP A 73 -2.98 6.95 7.01
C TRP A 73 -3.23 6.18 8.31
N HIS A 74 -3.31 6.86 9.46
CA HIS A 74 -3.57 6.19 10.75
C HIS A 74 -4.95 5.53 10.78
N GLN A 75 -5.95 6.15 10.14
CA GLN A 75 -7.28 5.59 10.05
C GLN A 75 -7.32 4.30 9.21
N TYR A 76 -6.63 4.28 8.08
CA TYR A 76 -6.80 3.23 7.07
C TYR A 76 -5.64 2.23 6.96
N CYS A 77 -4.51 2.41 7.66
CA CYS A 77 -3.33 1.54 7.49
C CYS A 77 -3.59 0.04 7.73
N LYS A 78 -4.66 -0.28 8.45
CA LYS A 78 -5.14 -1.65 8.68
C LYS A 78 -5.79 -2.30 7.45
N ALA A 79 -6.14 -1.54 6.41
CA ALA A 79 -6.64 -2.06 5.14
C ALA A 79 -5.62 -2.96 4.41
N LEU A 80 -4.32 -2.75 4.65
CA LEU A 80 -3.22 -3.55 4.10
C LEU A 80 -2.84 -4.75 4.98
N GLN A 81 -3.58 -5.02 6.06
CA GLN A 81 -3.24 -6.00 7.09
C GLN A 81 -4.33 -7.04 7.23
N ALA A 82 -3.97 -8.21 7.76
CA ALA A 82 -4.95 -9.19 8.23
C ALA A 82 -5.61 -8.68 9.53
N HIS A 83 -6.58 -7.77 9.38
CA HIS A 83 -7.30 -7.14 10.49
C HIS A 83 -8.82 -7.35 10.29
N PRO A 84 -9.62 -7.56 11.36
CA PRO A 84 -11.06 -7.80 11.24
C PRO A 84 -11.86 -6.70 10.51
N GLU A 85 -11.34 -5.48 10.51
CA GLU A 85 -11.95 -4.31 9.86
C GLU A 85 -11.38 -4.03 8.45
N ALA A 86 -10.40 -4.82 7.98
CA ALA A 86 -9.70 -4.51 6.73
C ALA A 86 -10.68 -4.39 5.56
N ASP A 87 -11.64 -5.30 5.45
CA ASP A 87 -12.64 -5.33 4.36
C ASP A 87 -13.48 -4.06 4.35
N TYR A 88 -14.01 -3.68 5.51
CA TYR A 88 -14.76 -2.44 5.68
C TYR A 88 -13.93 -1.19 5.33
N LEU A 89 -12.66 -1.16 5.74
CA LEU A 89 -11.77 -0.04 5.43
C LEU A 89 -11.49 0.06 3.92
N ARG A 90 -11.30 -1.07 3.24
CA ARG A 90 -11.12 -1.15 1.78
C ARG A 90 -12.37 -0.66 1.05
N GLU A 91 -13.54 -1.11 1.47
CA GLU A 91 -14.83 -0.65 0.93
C GLU A 91 -15.04 0.86 1.13
N ASP A 92 -14.64 1.41 2.28
CA ASP A 92 -14.75 2.85 2.52
C ASP A 92 -13.85 3.68 1.60
N ILE A 93 -12.61 3.21 1.38
CA ILE A 93 -11.67 3.82 0.42
C ILE A 93 -12.27 3.79 -0.98
N ASP A 94 -12.72 2.63 -1.45
CA ASP A 94 -13.31 2.46 -2.78
C ASP A 94 -14.53 3.35 -2.98
N ARG A 95 -15.41 3.41 -1.97
CA ARG A 95 -16.59 4.28 -1.99
C ARG A 95 -16.20 5.76 -2.13
N ARG A 96 -15.17 6.23 -1.41
CA ARG A 96 -14.67 7.60 -1.52
C ARG A 96 -14.04 7.87 -2.88
N LEU A 97 -13.21 6.95 -3.37
CA LEU A 97 -12.60 7.08 -4.70
C LEU A 97 -13.65 7.11 -5.80
N LYS A 98 -14.70 6.27 -5.71
CA LYS A 98 -15.84 6.29 -6.64
C LYS A 98 -16.58 7.63 -6.61
N GLN A 99 -16.74 8.24 -5.45
CA GLN A 99 -17.35 9.57 -5.34
C GLN A 99 -16.51 10.68 -6.00
N ILE A 100 -15.18 10.53 -6.00
CA ILE A 100 -14.23 11.52 -6.54
C ILE A 100 -14.01 11.34 -8.04
N LEU A 101 -13.75 10.11 -8.47
CA LEU A 101 -13.31 9.76 -9.83
C LEU A 101 -14.48 9.30 -10.74
N GLY A 102 -15.65 9.03 -10.17
CA GLY A 102 -16.80 8.57 -10.95
C GLY A 102 -16.52 7.24 -11.65
N ASP A 103 -16.75 7.18 -12.96
CA ASP A 103 -16.59 5.94 -13.74
C ASP A 103 -15.14 5.53 -13.99
N GLU A 104 -14.19 6.39 -13.70
CA GLU A 104 -12.76 6.07 -13.77
C GLU A 104 -12.25 5.37 -12.50
N ALA A 105 -13.06 5.27 -11.45
CA ALA A 105 -12.67 4.56 -10.23
C ALA A 105 -12.54 3.04 -10.48
N VAL A 106 -11.34 2.53 -10.27
CA VAL A 106 -11.00 1.09 -10.29
C VAL A 106 -11.21 0.52 -8.89
N PRO A 107 -11.79 -0.69 -8.69
CA PRO A 107 -11.98 -1.28 -7.36
C PRO A 107 -10.67 -1.79 -6.74
N TRP A 108 -10.65 -1.98 -5.41
CA TRP A 108 -9.44 -2.36 -4.66
C TRP A 108 -8.72 -3.57 -5.24
N GLN A 109 -9.47 -4.64 -5.51
CA GLN A 109 -8.92 -5.91 -6.02
C GLN A 109 -8.13 -5.74 -7.33
N ASP A 110 -8.48 -4.73 -8.12
CA ASP A 110 -7.83 -4.44 -9.40
C ASP A 110 -6.71 -3.40 -9.26
N ARG A 111 -6.73 -2.53 -8.23
CA ARG A 111 -5.64 -1.57 -7.95
C ARG A 111 -4.43 -2.23 -7.30
N TYR A 112 -4.64 -3.27 -6.50
CA TYR A 112 -3.59 -3.92 -5.71
C TYR A 112 -3.14 -5.23 -6.36
N PHE A 113 -2.02 -5.18 -7.09
CA PHE A 113 -1.47 -6.35 -7.79
C PHE A 113 -1.29 -7.55 -6.85
N GLY A 114 -1.78 -8.71 -7.28
CA GLY A 114 -1.64 -9.96 -6.54
C GLY A 114 -2.42 -10.00 -5.22
N TRP A 115 -3.34 -9.06 -4.99
CA TRP A 115 -4.25 -9.14 -3.86
C TRP A 115 -5.19 -10.34 -4.06
N SER A 116 -5.25 -11.20 -3.05
CA SER A 116 -6.20 -12.30 -2.97
C SER A 116 -6.64 -12.42 -1.51
N GLU A 117 -7.94 -12.53 -1.28
CA GLU A 117 -8.52 -12.74 0.05
C GLU A 117 -8.26 -14.14 0.61
#